data_AF-A0A414FHY3-F1
#
_entry.id   AF-A0A414FHY3-F1
#
_cell.length_a   1.000
_cell.length_b   1.000
_cell.length_c   1.000
_cell.angle_alpha   90.00
_cell.angle_beta   90.00
_cell.angle_gamma   90.00
#
_symmetry.space_group_name_H-M   'P 1'
#
loop_
_entity.id
_entity.type
_entity.pdbx_description
1 polymer ?
#
loop_
_entity_poly.entity_id
_entity_poly.type
_entity_poly.pdbx_seq_one_letter_code
_entity_poly.pdbx_strand_id
1 'polypeptide(L)'
;MESLLGLAMGCVGMCLNDFCRLTPLEFTAVFEAWQQKETYAERRQWEQSRFLACSILKPYSKKGLELTDVCRFSWDVQPVKEAEEEPSTQERFDEIKALWNRA
;
A
#
# COMPACT_ATOMS: atom_id res chain seq x y z
N MET A 1 -4.43 -23.50 20.05
CA MET A 1 -5.10 -22.69 21.09
C MET A 1 -4.08 -21.85 21.85
N GLU A 2 -2.97 -22.42 22.31
CA GLU A 2 -1.87 -21.69 22.97
C GLU A 2 -1.26 -20.58 22.08
N SER A 3 -1.13 -20.81 20.77
CA SER A 3 -0.64 -19.80 19.82
C SER A 3 -1.54 -18.55 19.71
N LEU A 4 -2.86 -18.75 19.69
CA LEU A 4 -3.83 -17.64 19.64
C LEU A 4 -3.85 -16.86 20.95
N LEU A 5 -3.71 -17.56 22.08
CA LEU A 5 -3.61 -16.92 23.38
C LEU A 5 -2.35 -16.06 23.51
N GLY A 6 -1.21 -16.57 23.03
CA GLY A 6 0.06 -15.81 22.99
C GLY A 6 -0.04 -14.56 22.11
N LEU A 7 -0.67 -14.67 20.94
CA LEU A 7 -0.94 -13.54 20.06
C LEU A 7 -1.85 -12.50 20.71
N ALA A 8 -2.96 -12.95 21.32
CA ALA A 8 -3.93 -12.08 21.97
C ALA A 8 -3.30 -11.27 23.11
N MET A 9 -2.59 -11.94 24.01
CA MET A 9 -2.07 -11.28 25.21
C MET A 9 -0.74 -10.57 24.96
N GLY A 10 0.15 -11.17 24.15
CA GLY A 10 1.49 -10.66 23.92
C GLY A 10 1.57 -9.57 22.86
N CYS A 11 0.81 -9.70 21.77
CA CYS A 11 0.88 -8.76 20.64
C CYS A 11 -0.27 -7.75 20.67
N VAL A 12 -1.51 -8.24 20.82
CA VAL A 12 -2.70 -7.38 20.83
C VAL A 12 -2.85 -6.64 22.18
N GLY A 13 -2.35 -7.23 23.27
CA GLY A 13 -2.45 -6.66 24.63
C GLY A 13 -3.80 -6.92 25.29
N MET A 14 -4.52 -7.96 24.85
CA MET A 14 -5.79 -8.39 25.43
C MET A 14 -5.57 -9.18 26.73
N CYS A 15 -6.43 -9.03 27.73
CA CYS A 15 -6.33 -9.86 28.93
C CYS A 15 -6.92 -11.27 28.69
N LEU A 16 -6.48 -12.25 29.49
CA LEU A 16 -6.96 -13.64 29.39
C LEU A 16 -8.49 -13.74 29.48
N ASN A 17 -9.10 -12.96 30.40
CA ASN A 17 -10.53 -12.99 30.61
C ASN A 17 -11.32 -12.50 29.38
N ASP A 18 -10.85 -11.45 28.71
CA ASP A 18 -11.50 -10.95 27.49
C ASP A 18 -11.35 -11.97 26.37
N PHE A 19 -10.16 -12.54 26.19
CA PHE A 19 -9.92 -13.58 25.18
C PHE A 19 -10.83 -14.80 25.36
N CYS A 20 -10.98 -15.30 26.59
CA CYS A 20 -11.83 -16.46 26.88
C CYS A 20 -13.34 -16.18 26.67
N ARG A 21 -13.76 -14.91 26.60
CA ARG A 21 -15.16 -14.52 26.42
C ARG A 21 -15.51 -14.14 24.98
N LEU A 22 -14.51 -13.94 24.12
CA LEU A 22 -14.74 -13.68 22.70
C LEU A 22 -15.11 -14.95 21.96
N THR A 23 -16.05 -14.80 21.04
CA THR A 23 -16.23 -15.77 19.96
C THR A 23 -15.05 -15.69 18.99
N PRO A 24 -14.77 -16.76 18.23
CA PRO A 24 -13.72 -16.72 17.21
C PRO A 24 -13.88 -15.58 16.20
N LEU A 25 -15.12 -15.23 15.83
CA LEU A 25 -15.40 -14.13 14.90
C LEU A 25 -15.05 -12.76 15.51
N GLU A 26 -15.40 -12.53 16.78
CA GLU A 26 -15.05 -11.29 17.46
C GLU A 26 -13.53 -11.18 17.65
N PHE A 27 -12.86 -12.30 17.97
CA PHE A 27 -11.40 -12.32 18.04
C PHE A 27 -10.75 -11.98 16.69
N THR A 28 -11.23 -12.55 15.59
CA THR A 28 -10.75 -12.22 14.24
C THR A 28 -10.93 -10.73 13.94
N ALA A 29 -12.09 -10.15 14.24
CA ALA A 29 -12.34 -8.73 14.01
C ALA A 29 -11.38 -7.82 14.81
N VAL A 30 -11.12 -8.16 16.08
CA VAL A 30 -10.14 -7.45 16.91
C VAL A 30 -8.73 -7.59 16.32
N PHE A 31 -8.35 -8.79 15.91
CA PHE A 31 -7.03 -9.05 15.36
C PHE A 31 -6.81 -8.31 14.03
N GLU A 32 -7.79 -8.30 13.13
CA GLU A 32 -7.73 -7.55 11.87
C GLU A 32 -7.57 -6.04 12.12
N ALA A 33 -8.36 -5.48 13.05
CA ALA A 33 -8.25 -4.07 13.42
C ALA A 33 -6.88 -3.73 14.01
N TRP A 34 -6.33 -4.61 14.86
CA TRP A 34 -4.98 -4.46 15.40
C TRP A 34 -3.92 -4.54 14.28
N GLN A 35 -3.98 -5.55 13.42
CA GLN A 35 -3.02 -5.75 12.34
C GLN A 35 -3.03 -4.58 11.36
N GLN A 36 -4.20 -4.04 11.05
CA GLN A 36 -4.36 -2.85 10.24
C GLN A 36 -3.72 -1.62 10.91
N LYS A 37 -3.96 -1.42 12.21
CA LYS A 37 -3.34 -0.35 13.00
C LYS A 37 -1.81 -0.45 12.99
N GLU A 38 -1.25 -1.63 13.22
CA GLU A 38 0.21 -1.85 13.21
C GLU A 38 0.80 -1.59 11.83
N THR A 39 0.15 -2.09 10.77
CA THR A 39 0.56 -1.84 9.38
C THR A 39 0.58 -0.33 9.08
N TYR A 40 -0.43 0.43 9.52
CA TYR A 40 -0.45 1.88 9.35
C TYR A 40 0.62 2.59 10.18
N ALA A 41 0.87 2.13 11.41
CA ALA A 41 1.89 2.70 12.28
C ALA A 41 3.29 2.51 11.67
N GLU A 42 3.61 1.32 11.20
CA GLU A 42 4.86 1.01 10.52
C GLU A 42 5.02 1.87 9.24
N ARG A 43 4.01 1.87 8.36
CA ARG A 43 4.04 2.71 7.15
C ARG A 43 4.26 4.18 7.51
N ARG A 44 3.55 4.70 8.52
CA ARG A 44 3.70 6.10 8.96
C ARG A 44 5.12 6.39 9.43
N GLN A 45 5.75 5.50 10.20
CA GLN A 45 7.13 5.67 10.67
C GLN A 45 8.12 5.72 9.50
N TRP A 46 7.94 4.83 8.52
CA TRP A 46 8.74 4.84 7.30
C TRP A 46 8.55 6.11 6.47
N GLU A 47 7.32 6.59 6.31
CA GLU A 47 7.02 7.84 5.61
C GLU A 47 7.62 9.05 6.32
N GLN A 48 7.50 9.15 7.65
CA GLN A 48 8.08 10.22 8.44
C GLN A 48 9.61 10.24 8.31
N SER A 49 10.24 9.06 8.37
CA SER A 49 11.70 8.91 8.22
C SER A 49 12.15 9.30 6.81
N ARG A 50 11.42 8.86 5.78
CA ARG A 50 11.66 9.21 4.37
C ARG A 50 11.53 10.71 4.13
N PHE A 51 10.51 11.34 4.71
CA PHE A 51 10.29 12.78 4.63
C PHE A 51 11.43 13.58 5.27
N LEU A 52 11.86 13.19 6.47
CA LEU A 52 12.97 13.84 7.16
C LEU A 52 14.27 13.70 6.35
N ALA A 53 14.59 12.49 5.89
CA ALA A 53 15.76 12.23 5.06
C ALA A 53 15.74 13.05 3.77
N CYS A 54 14.59 13.11 3.07
CA CYS A 54 14.43 13.95 1.88
C CYS A 54 14.69 15.42 2.20
N SER A 55 14.13 15.93 3.30
CA SER A 55 14.31 17.32 3.72
C SER A 55 15.78 17.67 4.01
N ILE A 56 16.54 16.74 4.61
CA ILE A 56 17.98 16.88 4.88
C ILE A 56 18.79 16.86 3.58
N LEU A 57 18.42 15.99 2.63
CA LEU A 57 19.17 15.80 1.37
C LEU A 57 18.85 16.87 0.32
N LYS A 58 17.65 17.45 0.33
CA LYS A 58 17.13 18.35 -0.72
C LYS A 58 18.05 19.54 -1.02
N PRO A 59 18.67 20.23 -0.03
CA PRO A 59 19.59 21.35 -0.31
C PRO A 59 20.85 20.95 -1.09
N TYR A 60 21.25 19.68 -1.04
CA TYR A 60 22.46 19.15 -1.68
C TYR A 60 22.17 18.45 -3.01
N SER A 61 20.90 18.32 -3.38
CA SER A 61 20.50 17.68 -4.63
C SER A 61 20.64 18.66 -5.80
N LYS A 62 21.29 18.21 -6.88
CA LYS A 62 21.40 18.98 -8.14
C LYS A 62 20.10 19.04 -8.93
N LYS A 63 19.15 18.14 -8.66
CA LYS A 63 17.83 18.03 -9.30
C LYS A 63 16.73 18.09 -8.24
N GLY A 64 15.48 18.29 -8.67
CA GLY A 64 14.33 18.05 -7.79
C GLY A 64 14.43 16.65 -7.19
N LEU A 65 14.44 16.57 -5.86
CA LEU A 65 14.45 15.31 -5.12
C LEU A 65 13.04 15.07 -4.58
N GLU A 66 12.44 13.96 -4.99
CA GLU A 66 11.15 13.48 -4.52
C GLU A 66 11.31 12.43 -3.41
N LEU A 67 10.24 12.19 -2.64
CA LEU A 67 10.28 11.22 -1.54
C LEU A 67 10.66 9.82 -2.00
N THR A 68 10.09 9.37 -3.13
CA THR A 68 10.34 8.05 -3.71
C THR A 68 11.74 7.87 -4.30
N ASP A 69 12.49 8.96 -4.47
CA ASP A 69 13.91 8.92 -4.85
C ASP A 69 14.82 8.57 -3.65
N VAL A 70 14.37 8.89 -2.42
CA VAL A 70 15.11 8.56 -1.18
C VAL A 70 14.93 7.09 -0.82
N CYS A 71 13.69 6.62 -0.82
CA CYS A 71 13.34 5.23 -0.57
C CYS A 71 12.01 4.92 -1.23
N ARG A 72 11.96 3.82 -1.99
CA ARG A 72 10.73 3.35 -2.63
C ARG A 72 10.19 2.14 -1.88
N PHE A 73 8.95 2.24 -1.44
CA PHE A 73 8.26 1.18 -0.71
C PHE A 73 7.31 0.41 -1.64
N SER A 74 6.92 -0.79 -1.21
CA SER A 74 6.01 -1.66 -1.96
C SER A 74 4.61 -1.05 -2.14
N TRP A 75 4.21 -0.12 -1.27
CA TRP A 75 2.92 0.58 -1.34
C TRP A 75 2.95 1.87 -2.17
N ASP A 76 4.10 2.28 -2.72
CA ASP A 76 4.19 3.42 -3.65
C ASP A 76 3.79 3.03 -5.08
N VAL A 77 3.54 1.74 -5.35
CA VAL A 77 3.06 1.27 -6.64
C VAL A 77 1.67 1.85 -6.85
N GLN A 78 1.57 2.88 -7.70
CA GLN A 78 0.27 3.26 -8.22
C GLN A 78 -0.30 2.03 -8.93
N PRO A 79 -1.60 1.72 -8.76
CA PRO A 79 -2.23 0.72 -9.60
C PRO A 79 -1.85 1.09 -11.03
N VAL A 80 -1.36 0.11 -11.79
CA VAL A 80 -1.16 0.28 -13.23
C VAL A 80 -2.48 0.86 -13.68
N LYS A 81 -2.49 2.13 -14.10
CA LYS A 81 -3.61 2.62 -14.87
C LYS A 81 -3.62 1.66 -16.04
N GLU A 82 -4.55 0.71 -16.04
CA GLU A 82 -5.03 0.13 -17.28
C GLU A 82 -5.18 1.35 -18.16
N ALA A 83 -4.32 1.45 -19.19
CA ALA A 83 -4.27 2.63 -20.02
C ALA A 83 -5.74 2.92 -20.33
N GLU A 84 -6.25 4.06 -19.83
CA GLU A 84 -7.58 4.49 -20.22
C GLU A 84 -7.48 4.49 -21.74
N GLU A 85 -8.13 3.50 -22.37
CA GLU A 85 -8.12 3.39 -23.81
C GLU A 85 -8.77 4.68 -24.26
N GLU A 86 -7.95 5.66 -24.66
CA GLU A 86 -8.48 6.88 -25.26
C GLU A 86 -9.44 6.40 -26.34
N PRO A 87 -10.71 6.83 -26.33
CA PRO A 87 -11.71 6.30 -27.25
C PRO A 87 -11.15 6.45 -28.66
N SER A 88 -10.90 5.32 -29.32
CA SER A 88 -10.24 5.29 -30.62
C SER A 88 -10.98 6.22 -31.57
N THR A 89 -10.33 7.31 -31.99
CA THR A 89 -10.90 8.28 -32.92
C THR A 89 -11.21 7.61 -34.25
N GLN A 90 -12.23 8.12 -34.94
CA GLN A 90 -12.65 7.60 -36.25
C GLN A 90 -11.49 7.62 -37.27
N GLU A 91 -10.63 8.63 -37.20
CA GLU A 91 -9.41 8.74 -38.00
C GLU A 91 -8.46 7.54 -37.79
N ARG A 92 -8.29 7.10 -36.53
CA ARG A 92 -7.44 5.96 -36.20
C ARG A 92 -8.03 4.63 -36.67
N PHE A 93 -9.37 4.52 -36.67
CA PHE A 93 -10.06 3.37 -37.28
C PHE A 93 -9.84 3.32 -38.80
N ASP A 94 -9.92 4.45 -39.49
CA ASP A 94 -9.76 4.52 -40.94
C ASP A 94 -8.31 4.20 -41.37
N GLU A 95 -7.31 4.65 -40.61
CA GLU A 95 -5.90 4.30 -40.83
C GLU A 95 -5.64 2.79 -40.70
N ILE A 96 -6.15 2.18 -39.63
CA ILE A 96 -6.00 0.72 -39.40
C ILE A 96 -6.68 -0.07 -40.52
N LYS A 97 -7.87 0.36 -40.95
CA LYS A 97 -8.60 -0.27 -42.06
C LYS A 97 -7.83 -0.18 -43.38
N ALA A 98 -7.19 0.95 -43.64
CA ALA A 98 -6.36 1.13 -44.84
C ALA A 98 -5.12 0.22 -44.84
N LEU A 99 -4.48 0.02 -43.68
CA LEU A 99 -3.36 -0.91 -43.53
C LEU A 99 -3.78 -2.37 -43.74
N TRP A 100 -4.95 -2.76 -43.22
CA TRP A 100 -5.46 -4.12 -43.36
C TRP A 100 -5.87 -4.49 -44.79
N ASN A 101 -6.39 -3.53 -45.54
CA ASN A 101 -6.72 -3.74 -46.96
C ASN A 101 -5.49 -3.79 -47.88
N ARG A 102 -4.28 -3.55 -47.34
CA ARG A 102 -3.00 -3.59 -48.06
C ARG A 102 -2.20 -4.88 -47.86
N ALA A 103 -2.63 -5.74 -46.93
CA ALA A 103 -2.07 -7.07 -46.69
C ALA A 103 -2.85 -8.12 -47.48
#